data_AF-A0A4S5BUX0-F1
#
_entry.id   AF-A0A4S5BUX0-F1
#
_cell.length_a   1.000
_cell.length_b   1.000
_cell.length_c   1.000
_cell.angle_alpha   90.00
_cell.angle_beta   90.00
_cell.angle_gamma   90.00
#
_symmetry.space_group_name_H-M   'P 1'
#
loop_
_entity.id
_entity.type
_entity.pdbx_description
1 polymer ?
#
loop_
_entity_poly.entity_id
_entity_poly.type
_entity_poly.pdbx_seq_one_letter_code
_entity_poly.pdbx_strand_id
1 'polypeptide(L)'
;MVTLDKDAVRQFGREITMFFPDLVIMLRQVVADPRVPQSAKVEAAAALAYLVSPRNRLTNMIPVVGQLDDVAIVAFAFRRLVVGAGEPILREHWRGSDRGFQVLIGASSALASPAGALRKAKV
;
A
#
# COMPACT_ATOMS: atom_id res chain seq x y z
N MET A 1 5.17 -23.40 -7.23
CA MET A 1 5.28 -22.81 -5.88
C MET A 1 6.11 -21.54 -6.03
N VAL A 2 5.49 -20.36 -6.10
CA VAL A 2 6.25 -19.10 -6.23
C VAL A 2 6.91 -18.85 -4.88
N THR A 3 8.21 -19.07 -4.80
CA THR A 3 9.06 -18.61 -3.73
C THR A 3 9.17 -17.09 -3.87
N LEU A 4 8.39 -16.35 -3.08
CA LEU A 4 8.74 -14.97 -2.78
C LEU A 4 10.15 -15.02 -2.19
N ASP A 5 11.09 -14.38 -2.90
CA ASP A 5 12.47 -14.29 -2.46
C ASP A 5 12.47 -13.59 -1.08
N LYS A 6 12.83 -14.35 -0.04
CA LYS A 6 12.83 -13.85 1.34
C LYS A 6 13.73 -12.63 1.49
N ASP A 7 14.76 -12.51 0.65
CA ASP A 7 15.68 -11.37 0.68
C ASP A 7 15.04 -10.12 0.08
N ALA A 8 14.21 -10.28 -0.97
CA ALA A 8 13.41 -9.18 -1.51
C ALA A 8 12.38 -8.67 -0.48
N VAL A 9 11.70 -9.58 0.23
CA VAL A 9 10.75 -9.22 1.30
C VAL A 9 11.46 -8.50 2.44
N ARG A 10 12.63 -9.00 2.87
CA ARG A 10 13.44 -8.34 3.91
C ARG A 10 13.93 -6.96 3.48
N GLN A 11 14.35 -6.81 2.22
CA GLN A 11 14.81 -5.53 1.71
C GLN A 11 13.66 -4.53 1.63
N PHE A 12 12.50 -4.95 1.15
CA PHE A 12 11.30 -4.12 1.14
C PHE A 12 10.86 -3.72 2.55
N GLY A 13 10.90 -4.63 3.53
CA GLY A 13 10.60 -4.30 4.93
C GLY A 13 11.55 -3.26 5.54
N ARG A 14 12.86 -3.35 5.22
CA ARG A 14 13.84 -2.33 5.63
C ARG A 14 13.57 -0.99 4.96
N GLU A 15 13.29 -1.00 3.65
CA GLU A 15 12.98 0.21 2.91
C GLU A 15 11.69 0.87 3.43
N ILE A 16 10.63 0.09 3.70
CA ILE A 16 9.41 0.56 4.36
C ILE A 16 9.74 1.29 5.65
N THR A 17 10.58 0.70 6.51
CA THR A 17 10.92 1.31 7.80
C THR A 17 11.54 2.70 7.62
N MET A 18 12.33 2.90 6.56
CA MET A 18 12.98 4.18 6.27
C MET A 18 12.00 5.25 5.82
N PHE A 19 11.01 4.90 4.99
CA PHE A 19 10.04 5.86 4.44
C PHE A 19 8.67 5.82 5.13
N PHE A 20 8.51 5.01 6.17
CA PHE A 20 7.29 4.87 6.95
C PHE A 20 6.73 6.21 7.45
N PRO A 21 7.53 7.12 8.07
CA PRO A 21 7.02 8.42 8.48
C PRO A 21 6.52 9.26 7.30
N ASP A 22 7.20 9.20 6.15
CA ASP A 22 6.80 9.91 4.94
C ASP A 22 5.48 9.38 4.38
N LEU A 23 5.29 8.06 4.43
CA LEU A 23 4.04 7.40 4.04
C LEU A 23 2.88 7.85 4.92
N VAL A 24 3.07 7.90 6.24
CA VAL A 24 2.05 8.38 7.19
C VAL A 24 1.68 9.84 6.92
N ILE A 25 2.66 10.69 6.64
CA ILE A 25 2.44 12.12 6.33
C ILE A 25 1.67 12.26 5.01
N MET A 26 2.09 11.53 3.97
CA MET A 26 1.42 11.53 2.66
C MET A 26 -0.05 11.13 2.80
N LEU A 27 -0.34 10.03 3.51
CA LEU A 27 -1.71 9.57 3.72
C LEU A 27 -2.58 10.61 4.46
N ARG A 28 -2.03 11.28 5.47
CA ARG A 28 -2.74 12.38 6.16
C ARG A 28 -3.07 13.52 5.22
N GLN A 29 -2.14 13.90 4.34
CA GLN A 29 -2.35 14.98 3.37
C GLN A 29 -3.40 14.59 2.33
N VAL A 30 -3.35 13.37 1.82
CA VAL A 30 -4.34 12.83 0.86
C VAL A 30 -5.75 12.81 1.46
N VAL A 31 -5.90 12.42 2.74
CA VAL A 31 -7.20 12.48 3.43
C VAL A 31 -7.72 13.91 3.54
N ALA A 32 -6.84 14.88 3.77
CA ALA A 32 -7.18 16.29 3.93
C ALA A 32 -7.40 17.03 2.60
N ASP A 33 -6.90 16.51 1.46
CA ASP A 33 -6.96 17.22 0.18
C ASP A 33 -8.39 17.24 -0.39
N PRO A 34 -9.00 18.41 -0.65
CA PRO A 34 -10.35 18.51 -1.20
C PRO A 34 -10.52 17.94 -2.62
N ARG A 35 -9.43 17.82 -3.40
CA ARG A 35 -9.43 17.29 -4.77
C ARG A 35 -9.55 15.76 -4.80
N VAL A 36 -9.27 15.08 -3.68
CA VAL A 36 -9.30 13.62 -3.60
C VAL A 36 -10.75 13.13 -3.44
N PRO A 37 -11.20 12.17 -4.28
CA PRO A 37 -12.53 11.57 -4.15
C PRO A 37 -12.77 10.95 -2.77
N GLN A 38 -14.01 11.01 -2.27
CA GLN A 38 -14.36 10.47 -0.95
C GLN A 38 -14.02 8.98 -0.79
N SER A 39 -14.17 8.17 -1.85
CA SER A 39 -13.77 6.76 -1.85
C SER A 39 -12.27 6.60 -1.57
N ALA A 40 -11.42 7.39 -2.23
CA ALA A 40 -9.99 7.38 -2.03
C ALA A 40 -9.58 7.93 -0.66
N LYS A 41 -10.32 8.89 -0.11
CA LYS A 41 -10.12 9.37 1.27
C LYS A 41 -10.40 8.29 2.29
N VAL A 42 -11.46 7.52 2.11
CA VAL A 42 -11.78 6.37 2.98
C VAL A 42 -10.68 5.32 2.91
N GLU A 43 -10.16 5.04 1.72
CA GLU A 43 -9.02 4.13 1.54
C GLU A 43 -7.74 4.65 2.22
N ALA A 44 -7.44 5.94 2.07
CA ALA A 44 -6.28 6.57 2.69
C ALA A 44 -6.40 6.59 4.22
N ALA A 45 -7.59 6.89 4.74
CA ALA A 45 -7.88 6.86 6.16
C ALA A 45 -7.78 5.43 6.73
N ALA A 46 -8.27 4.42 6.01
CA ALA A 46 -8.14 3.02 6.39
C ALA A 46 -6.66 2.57 6.41
N ALA A 47 -5.89 2.93 5.37
CA ALA A 47 -4.46 2.65 5.31
C ALA A 47 -3.68 3.35 6.43
N LEU A 48 -4.01 4.61 6.70
CA LEU A 48 -3.42 5.38 7.80
C LEU A 48 -3.74 4.73 9.14
N ALA A 49 -5.00 4.40 9.39
CA ALA A 49 -5.44 3.72 10.60
C ALA A 49 -4.73 2.36 10.79
N TYR A 50 -4.51 1.61 9.71
CA TYR A 50 -3.73 0.37 9.74
C TYR A 50 -2.28 0.63 10.18
N LEU A 51 -1.59 1.56 9.52
CA LEU A 51 -0.16 1.82 9.75
C LEU A 51 0.11 2.39 11.15
N VAL A 52 -0.75 3.27 11.67
CA VAL A 52 -0.55 3.90 12.99
C VAL A 52 -1.15 3.09 14.14
N SER A 53 -1.87 2.00 13.85
CA SER A 53 -2.49 1.17 14.89
C SER A 53 -1.41 0.42 15.68
N PRO A 54 -1.27 0.67 17.00
CA PRO A 54 -0.26 0.01 17.83
C PRO A 54 -0.49 -1.50 18.03
N ARG A 55 -1.66 -2.01 17.61
CA ARG A 55 -2.05 -3.42 17.72
C ARG A 55 -2.73 -3.83 16.43
N ASN A 56 -2.26 -4.91 15.83
CA ASN A 56 -2.64 -5.48 14.54
C ASN A 56 -4.11 -5.98 14.43
N ARG A 57 -5.12 -5.27 14.98
CA ARG A 57 -6.50 -5.75 15.13
C ARG A 57 -7.46 -5.37 13.99
N LEU A 58 -7.05 -4.51 13.05
CA LEU A 58 -7.88 -4.13 11.90
C LEU A 58 -7.96 -5.23 10.82
N THR A 59 -6.98 -6.15 10.75
CA THR A 59 -6.92 -7.24 9.76
C THR A 59 -8.16 -8.14 9.75
N ASN A 60 -8.82 -8.30 10.91
CA ASN A 60 -9.97 -9.20 11.06
C ASN A 60 -11.31 -8.65 10.55
N MET A 61 -11.41 -7.37 10.15
CA MET A 61 -12.66 -6.77 9.66
C MET A 61 -12.80 -6.72 8.13
N ILE A 62 -11.73 -7.02 7.37
CA ILE A 62 -11.77 -7.09 5.90
C ILE A 62 -11.56 -8.56 5.47
N PRO A 63 -12.63 -9.33 5.21
CA PRO A 63 -12.55 -10.77 4.90
C PRO A 63 -11.76 -11.11 3.62
N VAL A 64 -11.44 -10.11 2.79
CA VAL A 64 -10.74 -10.28 1.50
C VAL A 64 -9.20 -10.34 1.66
N VAL A 65 -8.65 -9.92 2.81
CA VAL A 65 -7.21 -9.66 3.03
C VAL A 65 -6.47 -10.81 3.74
N GLY A 66 -7.17 -11.84 4.21
CA GLY A 66 -6.70 -12.83 5.21
C GLY A 66 -5.53 -13.77 4.86
N GLN A 67 -4.66 -13.44 3.90
CA GLN A 67 -3.45 -14.21 3.62
C GLN A 67 -2.30 -13.38 2.99
N LEU A 68 -2.39 -12.06 3.06
CA LEU A 68 -1.36 -11.16 2.54
C LEU A 68 -0.36 -10.85 3.65
N ASP A 69 0.91 -11.22 3.44
CA ASP A 69 2.05 -10.82 4.26
C ASP A 69 2.07 -9.28 4.45
N ASP A 70 2.66 -8.75 5.52
CA ASP A 70 2.56 -7.31 5.89
C ASP A 70 2.94 -6.36 4.73
N VAL A 71 3.91 -6.79 3.91
CA VAL A 71 4.38 -6.15 2.67
C VAL A 71 3.30 -6.08 1.60
N ALA A 72 2.55 -7.16 1.39
CA ALA A 72 1.51 -7.24 0.38
C ALA A 72 0.29 -6.38 0.75
N ILE A 73 0.01 -6.22 2.05
CA ILE A 73 -1.03 -5.29 2.53
C ILE A 73 -0.66 -3.85 2.17
N VAL A 74 0.58 -3.41 2.44
CA VAL A 74 1.04 -2.06 2.11
C VAL A 74 0.97 -1.81 0.60
N ALA A 75 1.46 -2.76 -0.20
CA ALA A 75 1.40 -2.67 -1.66
C ALA A 75 -0.05 -2.60 -2.19
N PHE A 76 -0.97 -3.36 -1.60
CA PHE A 76 -2.38 -3.38 -2.00
C PHE A 76 -3.08 -2.07 -1.62
N ALA A 77 -2.86 -1.58 -0.42
CA ALA A 77 -3.39 -0.30 0.03
C ALA A 77 -2.89 0.83 -0.87
N PHE A 78 -1.60 0.85 -1.18
CA PHE A 78 -1.02 1.83 -2.11
C PHE A 78 -1.62 1.71 -3.51
N ARG A 79 -1.86 0.49 -4.00
CA ARG A 79 -2.53 0.27 -5.30
C ARG A 79 -3.93 0.90 -5.32
N ARG A 80 -4.73 0.70 -4.27
CA ARG A 80 -6.07 1.28 -4.16
C ARG A 80 -6.01 2.81 -4.22
N LEU A 81 -5.06 3.41 -3.50
CA LEU A 81 -4.81 4.85 -3.56
C LEU A 81 -4.40 5.34 -4.95
N VAL A 82 -3.52 4.62 -5.65
CA VAL A 82 -3.15 4.98 -7.03
C VAL A 82 -4.38 4.94 -7.94
N VAL A 83 -5.25 3.94 -7.78
CA VAL A 83 -6.48 3.81 -8.57
C VAL A 83 -7.52 4.89 -8.20
N GLY A 84 -7.63 5.24 -6.92
CA GLY A 84 -8.67 6.16 -6.42
C GLY A 84 -8.30 7.64 -6.47
N ALA A 85 -7.05 7.99 -6.13
CA ALA A 85 -6.55 9.37 -6.08
C ALA A 85 -5.67 9.73 -7.30
N GLY A 86 -5.09 8.74 -7.97
CA GLY A 86 -4.15 8.96 -9.06
C GLY A 86 -2.71 9.18 -8.58
N GLU A 87 -1.75 8.62 -9.32
CA GLU A 87 -0.33 8.74 -9.03
C GLU A 87 0.18 10.21 -8.91
N PRO A 88 -0.25 11.17 -9.76
CA PRO A 88 0.23 12.55 -9.65
C PRO A 88 -0.09 13.20 -8.29
N ILE A 89 -1.29 12.95 -7.75
CA ILE A 89 -1.70 13.47 -6.45
C ILE A 89 -0.86 12.84 -5.33
N LEU A 90 -0.68 11.51 -5.37
CA LEU A 90 0.16 10.83 -4.37
C LEU A 90 1.61 11.32 -4.42
N ARG A 91 2.12 11.58 -5.62
CA ARG A 91 3.47 12.11 -5.83
C ARG A 91 3.63 13.53 -5.27
N GLU A 92 2.64 14.40 -5.45
CA GLU A 92 2.61 15.77 -4.89
C GLU A 92 2.71 15.76 -3.35
N HIS A 93 2.06 14.77 -2.70
CA HIS A 93 2.08 14.63 -1.25
C HIS A 93 3.26 13.81 -0.70
N TRP A 94 4.07 13.19 -1.56
CA TRP A 94 5.20 12.38 -1.14
C TRP A 94 6.40 13.24 -0.74
N ARG A 95 6.83 13.13 0.52
CA ARG A 95 7.99 13.86 1.07
C ARG A 95 9.26 13.02 1.24
N GLY A 96 9.15 11.71 1.04
CA GLY A 96 10.28 10.79 1.14
C GLY A 96 11.16 10.79 -0.12
N SER A 97 12.12 9.87 -0.14
CA SER A 97 13.00 9.71 -1.31
C SER A 97 12.26 9.22 -2.56
N ASP A 98 12.75 9.60 -3.73
CA ASP A 98 12.23 9.10 -5.03
C ASP A 98 12.30 7.58 -5.10
N ARG A 99 13.37 6.98 -4.55
CA ARG A 99 13.52 5.54 -4.46
C ARG A 99 12.37 4.90 -3.65
N GLY A 100 12.00 5.46 -2.51
CA GLY A 100 10.89 4.96 -1.70
C GLY A 100 9.56 5.00 -2.45
N PHE A 101 9.30 6.07 -3.20
CA PHE A 101 8.10 6.17 -4.03
C PHE A 101 8.08 5.12 -5.14
N GLN A 102 9.21 4.93 -5.84
CA GLN A 102 9.33 3.93 -6.90
C GLN A 102 9.14 2.51 -6.39
N VAL A 103 9.64 2.22 -5.19
CA VAL A 103 9.45 0.93 -4.51
C VAL A 103 7.96 0.67 -4.23
N LEU A 104 7.21 1.66 -3.76
CA LEU A 104 5.76 1.56 -3.55
C LEU A 104 4.99 1.37 -4.87
N ILE A 105 5.33 2.13 -5.90
CA ILE A 105 4.74 1.99 -7.24
C ILE A 105 5.01 0.61 -7.82
N GLY A 106 6.26 0.14 -7.76
CA GLY A 106 6.64 -1.19 -8.25
C GLY A 106 5.90 -2.31 -7.52
N ALA A 107 5.85 -2.26 -6.19
CA ALA A 107 5.13 -3.24 -5.39
C ALA A 107 3.62 -3.23 -5.68
N SER A 108 3.02 -2.05 -5.84
CA SER A 108 1.59 -1.92 -6.18
C SER A 108 1.27 -2.41 -7.60
N SER A 109 2.20 -2.24 -8.55
CA SER A 109 2.06 -2.68 -9.94
C SER A 109 2.19 -4.20 -10.06
N ALA A 110 3.04 -4.82 -9.24
CA ALA A 110 3.15 -6.27 -9.16
C ALA A 110 1.81 -6.94 -8.77
N LEU A 111 0.98 -6.27 -7.96
CA LEU A 111 -0.36 -6.74 -7.61
C LEU A 111 -1.39 -6.57 -8.74
N ALA A 112 -1.14 -5.65 -9.69
CA ALA A 112 -2.00 -5.45 -10.85
C ALA A 112 -1.75 -6.48 -11.96
N SER A 113 -0.63 -7.19 -11.91
CA SER A 113 -0.26 -8.16 -12.93
C SER A 113 -1.22 -9.36 -12.94
N PRO A 114 -1.73 -9.80 -14.11
CA PRO A 114 -2.65 -10.94 -14.24
C PRO A 114 -2.15 -12.23 -13.59
N ALA A 115 -0.85 -12.38 -13.38
CA ALA A 115 -0.27 -13.53 -12.68
C ALA A 115 -0.80 -13.73 -11.25
N GLY A 116 -1.22 -12.65 -10.55
CA GLY A 116 -1.86 -12.75 -9.23
C GLY A 116 -3.33 -13.15 -9.30
N ALA A 117 -4.05 -12.66 -10.31
CA ALA A 117 -5.47 -12.94 -10.54
C ALA A 117 -5.71 -14.35 -11.13
N LEU A 118 -4.87 -14.78 -12.09
CA LEU A 118 -4.92 -16.11 -12.71
C LEU A 118 -4.68 -17.25 -11.69
N ARG A 119 -4.01 -16.96 -10.58
CA ARG A 119 -3.76 -17.92 -9.51
C ARG A 119 -4.96 -18.10 -8.57
N LYS A 120 -5.90 -17.15 -8.52
CA LYS A 120 -7.17 -17.27 -7.78
C LYS A 120 -8.31 -17.83 -8.63
N ALA A 121 -8.22 -17.76 -9.96
CA ALA A 121 -9.24 -18.25 -10.88
C ALA A 121 -9.12 -19.75 -11.22
N LYS A 122 -8.09 -20.43 -10.71
CA LYS A 122 -7.92 -21.88 -10.83
C LYS A 122 -8.15 -22.52 -9.45
N VAL A 123 -9.42 -22.59 -9.05
CA VAL A 123 -9.93 -23.51 -8.03
C VAL A 123 -10.91 -24.43 -8.73
#